data_AF-A0A924YBU4-F1
#
_entry.id   AF-A0A924YBU4-F1
#
_cell.length_a   1.000
_cell.length_b   1.000
_cell.length_c   1.000
_cell.angle_alpha   90.00
_cell.angle_beta   90.00
_cell.angle_gamma   90.00
#
_symmetry.space_group_name_H-M   'P 1'
#
loop_
_entity.id
_entity.type
_entity.pdbx_description
1 polymer ?
#
loop_
_entity_poly.entity_id
_entity_poly.type
_entity_poly.pdbx_seq_one_letter_code
_entity_poly.pdbx_strand_id
1 'polypeptide(L)'
;MSAQTDLSTLLQHLRKLRHEATDQREPKAMTRLEKEVVQLYDQLVGAYLKATETERAVIWVNLELRDRLLTMLVRYLENVSQQALKANEKDNKALVRDLLRRAVVADLLIDSRLQTEALKLAQRHYLNLAYDYRFDTDALSESLHVSAATFVQLAWQYQREQYRVYAVRALGRALQQNRDLEDDPEVIALAMELTDEAEERDALRTLADSYVREEFIRVLMSKAVSGKPEAVSLRRTFMSADHRRFFMTSLVAFAIIGLGIFIFLALIVMAQGK
;
A
#
# COMPACT_ATOMS: atom_id res chain seq x y z
N MET A 1 27.10 -1.24 0.69
CA MET A 1 26.19 -1.18 1.86
C MET A 1 25.34 0.07 1.72
N SER A 2 24.12 -0.02 1.18
CA SER A 2 23.21 1.14 1.12
C SER A 2 22.55 1.31 2.48
N ALA A 3 22.59 2.52 3.04
CA ALA A 3 21.77 2.87 4.19
C ALA A 3 20.31 2.53 3.86
N GLN A 4 19.70 1.68 4.67
CA GLN A 4 18.30 1.30 4.49
C GLN A 4 17.48 2.52 4.92
N THR A 5 17.08 3.33 3.95
CA THR A 5 16.21 4.49 4.16
C THR A 5 14.90 3.98 4.76
N ASP A 6 14.53 4.47 5.94
CA ASP A 6 13.26 4.10 6.58
C ASP A 6 12.08 4.48 5.68
N LEU A 7 11.02 3.67 5.72
CA LEU A 7 9.86 3.80 4.87
C LEU A 7 9.20 5.19 5.01
N SER A 8 9.17 5.71 6.22
CA SER A 8 8.70 7.07 6.50
C SER A 8 9.43 8.13 5.66
N THR A 9 10.77 8.03 5.59
CA THR A 9 11.61 8.94 4.81
C THR A 9 11.38 8.80 3.32
N LEU A 10 11.21 7.57 2.81
CA LEU A 10 10.88 7.32 1.40
C LEU A 10 9.55 7.96 1.01
N LEU A 11 8.52 7.81 1.86
CA LEU A 11 7.20 8.36 1.62
C LEU A 11 7.20 9.90 1.70
N GLN A 12 7.98 10.49 2.61
CA GLN A 12 8.18 11.94 2.68
C GLN A 12 8.87 12.48 1.42
N HIS A 13 9.92 11.81 0.94
CA HIS A 13 10.60 12.19 -0.30
C HIS A 13 9.67 12.10 -1.50
N LEU A 14 8.86 11.04 -1.62
CA LEU A 14 7.85 10.93 -2.67
C LEU A 14 6.80 12.05 -2.62
N ARG A 15 6.39 12.48 -1.42
CA ARG A 15 5.48 13.63 -1.26
C ARG A 15 6.12 14.95 -1.69
N LYS A 16 7.40 15.17 -1.36
CA LYS A 16 8.15 16.37 -1.77
C LYS A 16 8.29 16.44 -3.29
N LEU A 17 8.74 15.35 -3.91
CA LEU A 17 8.91 15.27 -5.37
C LEU A 17 7.58 15.44 -6.12
N ARG A 18 6.44 15.05 -5.53
CA ARG A 18 5.12 15.36 -6.10
C ARG A 18 4.89 16.86 -6.24
N HIS A 19 5.17 17.64 -5.20
CA HIS A 19 4.98 19.10 -5.24
C HIS A 19 5.88 19.72 -6.32
N GLU A 20 7.15 19.31 -6.34
CA GLU A 20 8.12 19.78 -7.34
C GLU A 20 7.72 19.37 -8.77
N ALA A 21 7.20 18.15 -8.96
CA ALA A 21 6.72 17.68 -10.24
C ALA A 21 5.46 18.40 -10.71
N THR A 22 4.64 18.93 -9.80
CA THR A 22 3.42 19.69 -10.13
C THR A 22 3.75 21.09 -10.65
N ASP A 23 4.75 21.73 -10.03
CA ASP A 23 5.10 23.13 -10.25
C ASP A 23 6.05 23.36 -11.44
N GLN A 24 6.78 22.34 -11.88
CA GLN A 24 7.81 22.49 -12.92
C GLN A 24 7.25 22.42 -14.34
N ARG A 25 7.47 23.49 -15.12
CA ARG A 25 7.18 23.59 -16.56
C ARG A 25 8.41 23.31 -17.44
N GLU A 26 9.61 23.18 -16.86
CA GLU A 26 10.87 23.11 -17.62
C GLU A 26 11.36 21.66 -17.88
N PRO A 27 11.71 21.30 -19.14
CA PRO A 27 12.11 19.93 -19.50
C PRO A 27 13.35 19.39 -18.79
N LYS A 28 14.36 20.24 -18.52
CA LYS A 28 15.61 19.83 -17.87
C LYS A 28 15.41 19.48 -16.39
N ALA A 29 14.50 20.19 -15.71
CA ALA A 29 14.16 19.90 -14.32
C ALA A 29 13.41 18.57 -14.21
N MET A 30 12.57 18.26 -15.21
CA MET A 30 11.86 16.98 -15.30
C MET A 30 12.82 15.78 -15.42
N THR A 31 13.87 15.85 -16.25
CA THR A 31 14.84 14.73 -16.38
C THR A 31 15.61 14.44 -15.09
N ARG A 32 15.93 15.48 -14.31
CA ARG A 32 16.56 15.31 -12.99
C ARG A 32 15.60 14.65 -12.01
N LEU A 33 14.37 15.16 -11.97
CA LEU A 33 13.30 14.64 -11.11
C LEU A 33 12.99 13.17 -11.44
N GLU A 34 12.96 12.79 -12.71
CA GLU A 34 12.80 11.40 -13.16
C GLU A 34 13.89 10.47 -12.60
N LYS A 35 15.16 10.89 -12.60
CA LYS A 35 16.26 10.08 -12.04
C LYS A 35 16.13 9.91 -10.53
N GLU A 36 15.80 10.97 -9.81
CA GLU A 36 15.60 10.94 -8.35
C GLU A 36 14.39 10.07 -7.98
N VAL A 37 13.30 10.16 -8.75
CA VAL A 37 12.10 9.33 -8.57
C VAL A 37 12.37 7.85 -8.86
N VAL A 38 13.13 7.52 -9.92
CA VAL A 38 13.49 6.13 -10.24
C VAL A 38 14.30 5.49 -9.10
N GLN A 39 15.24 6.21 -8.50
CA GLN A 39 16.01 5.71 -7.35
C GLN A 39 15.11 5.49 -6.12
N LEU A 40 14.16 6.38 -5.88
CA LEU A 40 13.19 6.23 -4.80
C LEU A 40 12.25 5.06 -5.03
N TYR A 41 11.79 4.83 -6.26
CA TYR A 41 10.98 3.66 -6.56
C TYR A 41 11.76 2.37 -6.39
N ASP A 42 13.05 2.36 -6.73
CA ASP A 42 13.89 1.19 -6.48
C ASP A 42 13.96 0.84 -4.98
N GLN A 43 14.14 1.85 -4.13
CA GLN A 43 14.13 1.68 -2.68
C GLN A 43 12.75 1.29 -2.14
N LEU A 44 11.68 1.92 -2.66
CA LEU A 44 10.31 1.65 -2.25
C LEU A 44 9.87 0.23 -2.60
N VAL A 45 10.16 -0.21 -3.83
CA VAL A 45 9.86 -1.57 -4.30
C VAL A 45 10.66 -2.60 -3.51
N GLY A 46 11.95 -2.33 -3.27
CA GLY A 46 12.78 -3.17 -2.41
C GLY A 46 12.27 -3.25 -0.97
N ALA A 47 11.74 -2.14 -0.42
CA ALA A 47 11.12 -2.11 0.90
C ALA A 47 9.79 -2.89 0.91
N TYR A 48 8.95 -2.73 -0.11
CA TYR A 48 7.65 -3.39 -0.23
C TYR A 48 7.76 -4.93 -0.19
N LEU A 49 8.80 -5.49 -0.83
CA LEU A 49 9.10 -6.93 -0.82
C LEU A 49 9.36 -7.48 0.59
N LYS A 50 9.80 -6.64 1.53
CA LYS A 50 10.16 -7.02 2.90
C LYS A 50 9.17 -6.49 3.95
N ALA A 51 8.27 -5.62 3.53
CA ALA A 51 7.29 -4.97 4.38
C ALA A 51 6.26 -5.97 4.89
N THR A 52 5.78 -5.71 6.11
CA THR A 52 4.56 -6.32 6.66
C THR A 52 3.34 -5.87 5.86
N GLU A 53 2.23 -6.60 5.97
CA GLU A 53 0.98 -6.25 5.28
C GLU A 53 0.51 -4.82 5.61
N THR A 54 0.60 -4.41 6.88
CA THR A 54 0.27 -3.04 7.32
C THR A 54 1.19 -1.99 6.67
N GLU A 55 2.50 -2.24 6.61
CA GLU A 55 3.43 -1.31 5.96
C GLU A 55 3.16 -1.21 4.45
N ARG A 56 2.80 -2.32 3.80
CA ARG A 56 2.36 -2.32 2.39
C ARG A 56 1.07 -1.51 2.21
N ALA A 57 0.11 -1.63 3.12
CA ALA A 57 -1.11 -0.83 3.12
C ALA A 57 -0.80 0.68 3.22
N VAL A 58 0.15 1.06 4.09
CA VAL A 58 0.62 2.44 4.22
C VAL A 58 1.27 2.93 2.92
N ILE A 59 2.09 2.12 2.25
CA ILE A 59 2.67 2.46 0.94
C ILE A 59 1.55 2.72 -0.07
N TRP A 60 0.58 1.82 -0.13
CA TRP A 60 -0.59 1.93 -1.01
C TRP A 60 -1.33 3.25 -0.84
N VAL A 61 -1.77 3.54 0.38
CA VAL A 61 -2.51 4.77 0.72
C VAL A 61 -1.70 6.04 0.41
N ASN A 62 -0.38 5.96 0.50
CA ASN A 62 0.49 7.09 0.15
C ASN A 62 0.68 7.26 -1.36
N LEU A 63 0.60 6.18 -2.14
CA LEU A 63 0.67 6.24 -3.59
C LEU A 63 -0.68 6.50 -4.26
N GLU A 64 -1.79 6.23 -3.57
CA GLU A 64 -3.14 6.41 -4.09
C GLU A 64 -3.39 7.85 -4.57
N LEU A 65 -3.90 7.96 -5.80
CA LEU A 65 -4.34 9.20 -6.47
C LEU A 65 -3.23 10.13 -6.93
N ARG A 66 -2.24 9.59 -7.65
CA ARG A 66 -1.10 10.39 -8.15
C ARG A 66 -0.70 9.96 -9.55
N ASP A 67 -1.51 10.31 -10.56
CA ASP A 67 -1.31 9.94 -11.97
C ASP A 67 0.10 10.21 -12.51
N ARG A 68 0.72 11.34 -12.13
CA ARG A 68 2.12 11.63 -12.48
C ARG A 68 3.11 10.65 -11.85
N LEU A 69 2.89 10.28 -10.59
CA LEU A 69 3.70 9.25 -9.92
C LEU A 69 3.45 7.87 -10.52
N LEU A 70 2.20 7.53 -10.85
CA LEU A 70 1.88 6.28 -11.54
C LEU A 70 2.55 6.21 -12.91
N THR A 71 2.55 7.31 -13.68
CA THR A 71 3.25 7.39 -14.97
C THR A 71 4.76 7.19 -14.80
N MET A 72 5.36 7.78 -13.76
CA MET A 72 6.78 7.55 -13.44
C MET A 72 7.04 6.13 -12.94
N LEU A 73 6.08 5.48 -12.27
CA LEU A 73 6.17 4.09 -11.86
C LEU A 73 6.07 3.13 -13.05
N VAL A 74 5.24 3.44 -14.06
CA VAL A 74 5.23 2.72 -15.35
C VAL A 74 6.61 2.80 -16.01
N ARG A 75 7.24 3.98 -16.06
CA ARG A 75 8.61 4.13 -16.59
C ARG A 75 9.65 3.36 -15.78
N TYR A 76 9.49 3.30 -14.45
CA TYR A 76 10.33 2.45 -13.60
C TYR A 76 10.17 0.98 -13.99
N LEU A 77 8.94 0.49 -14.15
CA LEU A 77 8.66 -0.88 -14.58
C LEU A 77 9.24 -1.19 -15.97
N GLU A 78 9.13 -0.27 -16.93
CA GLU A 78 9.78 -0.37 -18.24
C GLU A 78 11.29 -0.57 -18.10
N ASN A 79 11.94 0.29 -17.31
CA ASN A 79 13.39 0.24 -17.09
C ASN A 79 13.83 -1.07 -16.41
N VAL A 80 13.09 -1.55 -15.42
CA VAL A 80 13.36 -2.83 -14.75
C VAL A 80 13.20 -4.00 -15.72
N SER A 81 12.14 -3.99 -16.53
CA SER A 81 11.86 -5.04 -17.51
C SER A 81 12.94 -5.09 -18.61
N GLN A 82 13.39 -3.92 -19.10
CA GLN A 82 14.50 -3.84 -20.06
C GLN A 82 15.84 -4.29 -19.44
N GLN A 83 16.10 -3.97 -18.18
CA GLN A 83 17.29 -4.46 -17.48
C GLN A 83 17.24 -5.98 -17.32
N ALA A 84 16.06 -6.56 -17.10
CA ALA A 84 15.89 -8.00 -16.98
C ALA A 84 16.22 -8.70 -18.31
N LEU A 85 15.76 -8.14 -19.44
CA LEU A 85 16.11 -8.64 -20.78
C LEU A 85 17.63 -8.59 -21.02
N LYS A 86 18.27 -7.46 -20.73
CA LYS A 86 19.75 -7.32 -20.87
C LYS A 86 20.52 -8.24 -19.93
N ALA A 87 19.99 -8.52 -18.74
CA ALA A 87 20.59 -9.46 -17.80
C ALA A 87 20.44 -10.91 -18.29
N ASN A 88 19.33 -11.25 -18.93
CA ASN A 88 19.08 -12.54 -19.58
C ASN A 88 20.06 -12.78 -20.76
N GLU A 89 20.28 -11.78 -21.61
CA GLU A 89 21.28 -11.84 -22.70
C GLU A 89 22.71 -12.14 -22.19
N LYS A 90 22.99 -11.77 -20.93
CA LYS A 90 24.28 -12.01 -20.26
C LYS A 90 24.28 -13.26 -19.37
N ASP A 91 23.24 -14.09 -19.45
CA ASP A 91 23.00 -15.28 -18.61
C ASP A 91 23.11 -15.02 -17.09
N ASN A 92 22.79 -13.80 -16.64
CA ASN A 92 22.83 -13.46 -15.22
C ASN A 92 21.50 -13.79 -14.53
N LYS A 93 21.27 -15.08 -14.30
CA LYS A 93 20.00 -15.61 -13.75
C LYS A 93 19.60 -15.02 -12.40
N ALA A 94 20.58 -14.73 -11.54
CA ALA A 94 20.33 -14.14 -10.22
C ALA A 94 19.77 -12.72 -10.35
N LEU A 95 20.35 -11.91 -11.23
CA LEU A 95 19.89 -10.54 -11.49
C LEU A 95 18.51 -10.53 -12.17
N VAL A 96 18.27 -11.44 -13.13
CA VAL A 96 16.96 -11.58 -13.77
C VAL A 96 15.87 -11.83 -12.72
N ARG A 97 16.09 -12.78 -11.80
CA ARG A 97 15.11 -13.08 -10.74
C ARG A 97 14.86 -11.90 -9.80
N ASP A 98 15.90 -11.14 -9.42
CA ASP A 98 15.72 -9.94 -8.60
C ASP A 98 14.88 -8.89 -9.33
N LEU A 99 15.16 -8.64 -10.62
CA LEU A 99 14.42 -7.69 -11.43
C LEU A 99 12.97 -8.13 -11.68
N LEU A 100 12.70 -9.42 -11.85
CA LEU A 100 11.33 -9.95 -11.94
C LEU A 100 10.53 -9.68 -10.65
N ARG A 101 11.13 -9.91 -9.47
CA ARG A 101 10.47 -9.58 -8.19
C ARG A 101 10.11 -8.10 -8.10
N ARG A 102 11.01 -7.22 -8.53
CA ARG A 102 10.79 -5.77 -8.56
C ARG A 102 9.70 -5.38 -9.57
N ALA A 103 9.68 -6.03 -10.74
CA ALA A 103 8.67 -5.81 -11.75
C ALA A 103 7.27 -6.16 -11.23
N VAL A 104 7.11 -7.33 -10.59
CA VAL A 104 5.82 -7.75 -9.99
C VAL A 104 5.33 -6.73 -8.97
N VAL A 105 6.20 -6.23 -8.09
CA VAL A 105 5.82 -5.22 -7.09
C VAL A 105 5.42 -3.91 -7.74
N ALA A 106 6.18 -3.44 -8.74
CA ALA A 106 5.85 -2.21 -9.44
C ALA A 106 4.50 -2.33 -10.18
N ASP A 107 4.24 -3.47 -10.80
CA ASP A 107 2.98 -3.76 -11.48
C ASP A 107 1.80 -3.83 -10.49
N LEU A 108 1.99 -4.53 -9.36
CA LEU A 108 1.04 -4.54 -8.25
C LEU A 108 0.74 -3.11 -7.81
N LEU A 109 1.76 -2.30 -7.53
CA LEU A 109 1.61 -0.90 -7.12
C LEU A 109 0.99 -0.01 -8.21
N ILE A 110 0.96 -0.40 -9.48
CA ILE A 110 0.20 0.31 -10.52
C ILE A 110 -1.28 -0.09 -10.47
N ASP A 111 -1.57 -1.38 -10.23
CA ASP A 111 -2.91 -1.96 -10.02
C ASP A 111 -3.89 -1.61 -11.14
N SER A 112 -3.42 -1.71 -12.39
CA SER A 112 -4.25 -1.47 -13.59
C SER A 112 -4.89 -0.07 -13.70
N ARG A 113 -4.52 0.87 -12.82
CA ARG A 113 -5.07 2.25 -12.79
C ARG A 113 -4.66 3.08 -14.00
N LEU A 114 -3.59 2.67 -14.69
CA LEU A 114 -3.18 3.22 -15.98
C LEU A 114 -3.21 2.12 -17.02
N GLN A 115 -3.75 2.40 -18.20
CA GLN A 115 -3.80 1.47 -19.33
C GLN A 115 -3.03 2.07 -20.51
N THR A 116 -1.71 2.16 -20.37
CA THR A 116 -0.83 2.71 -21.40
C THR A 116 -0.17 1.59 -22.20
N GLU A 117 0.16 1.85 -23.47
CA GLU A 117 0.93 0.90 -24.29
C GLU A 117 2.31 0.61 -23.68
N ALA A 118 2.91 1.62 -23.04
CA ALA A 118 4.10 1.51 -22.21
C ALA A 118 3.97 0.42 -21.13
N LEU A 119 2.88 0.46 -20.35
CA LEU A 119 2.61 -0.54 -19.32
C LEU A 119 2.45 -1.94 -19.91
N LYS A 120 1.62 -2.08 -20.95
CA LYS A 120 1.39 -3.38 -21.62
C LYS A 120 2.68 -3.99 -22.16
N LEU A 121 3.54 -3.16 -22.75
CA LEU A 121 4.83 -3.60 -23.28
C LEU A 121 5.75 -4.07 -22.15
N ALA A 122 5.86 -3.30 -21.08
CA ALA A 122 6.67 -3.66 -19.91
C ALA A 122 6.17 -4.98 -19.26
N GLN A 123 4.85 -5.11 -19.09
CA GLN A 123 4.20 -6.33 -18.59
C GLN A 123 4.55 -7.54 -19.46
N ARG A 124 4.39 -7.42 -20.78
CA ARG A 124 4.76 -8.48 -21.72
C ARG A 124 6.23 -8.91 -21.57
N HIS A 125 7.14 -7.95 -21.45
CA HIS A 125 8.56 -8.26 -21.30
C HIS A 125 8.86 -9.07 -20.03
N TYR A 126 8.39 -8.63 -18.87
CA TYR A 126 8.71 -9.33 -17.62
C TYR A 126 7.94 -10.64 -17.49
N LEU A 127 6.69 -10.73 -17.99
CA LEU A 127 5.90 -11.97 -17.95
C LEU A 127 6.48 -13.06 -18.85
N ASN A 128 6.96 -12.71 -20.06
CA ASN A 128 7.65 -13.65 -20.92
C ASN A 128 8.94 -14.19 -20.26
N LEU A 129 9.73 -13.30 -19.67
CA LEU A 129 10.92 -13.71 -18.90
C LEU A 129 10.55 -14.57 -17.68
N ALA A 130 9.47 -14.24 -16.98
CA ALA A 130 9.01 -15.03 -15.84
C ALA A 130 8.64 -16.45 -16.27
N TYR A 131 7.95 -16.60 -17.41
CA TYR A 131 7.64 -17.89 -18.01
C TYR A 131 8.92 -18.70 -18.32
N ASP A 132 9.89 -18.10 -19.01
CA ASP A 132 11.15 -18.76 -19.37
C ASP A 132 11.94 -19.23 -18.14
N TYR A 133 11.87 -18.47 -17.05
CA TYR A 133 12.56 -18.76 -15.78
C TYR A 133 11.74 -19.59 -14.80
N ARG A 134 10.51 -19.99 -15.16
CA ARG A 134 9.53 -20.64 -14.27
C ARG A 134 9.35 -19.87 -12.96
N PHE A 135 9.32 -18.55 -13.06
CA PHE A 135 9.11 -17.64 -11.95
C PHE A 135 7.60 -17.40 -11.79
N ASP A 136 7.05 -17.82 -10.66
CA ASP A 136 5.62 -17.71 -10.37
C ASP A 136 5.27 -16.28 -9.93
N THR A 137 4.82 -15.47 -10.89
CA THR A 137 4.43 -14.08 -10.64
C THR A 137 3.17 -13.99 -9.79
N ASP A 138 2.26 -14.94 -9.94
CA ASP A 138 0.97 -14.95 -9.28
C ASP A 138 1.13 -15.30 -7.80
N ALA A 139 1.90 -16.34 -7.48
CA ALA A 139 2.23 -16.69 -6.10
C ALA A 139 2.97 -15.55 -5.37
N LEU A 140 3.88 -14.85 -6.05
CA LEU A 140 4.53 -13.68 -5.46
C LEU A 140 3.53 -12.55 -5.24
N SER A 141 2.72 -12.22 -6.24
CA SER A 141 1.69 -11.17 -6.15
C SER A 141 0.72 -11.43 -5.00
N GLU A 142 0.24 -12.68 -4.86
CA GLU A 142 -0.65 -13.10 -3.79
C GLU A 142 0.02 -12.96 -2.40
N SER A 143 1.29 -13.38 -2.26
CA SER A 143 2.05 -13.21 -1.00
C SER A 143 2.29 -11.74 -0.62
N LEU A 144 2.19 -10.84 -1.60
CA LEU A 144 2.38 -9.41 -1.46
C LEU A 144 1.06 -8.64 -1.28
N HIS A 145 -0.07 -9.32 -1.43
CA HIS A 145 -1.39 -8.72 -1.36
C HIS A 145 -1.67 -8.11 0.03
N VAL A 146 -2.54 -7.11 0.05
CA VAL A 146 -3.02 -6.44 1.26
C VAL A 146 -4.53 -6.61 1.31
N SER A 147 -5.01 -7.22 2.38
CA SER A 147 -6.43 -7.49 2.60
C SER A 147 -7.24 -6.22 2.84
N ALA A 148 -8.51 -6.26 2.43
CA ALA A 148 -9.46 -5.19 2.69
C ALA A 148 -9.59 -4.89 4.20
N ALA A 149 -9.54 -5.92 5.04
CA ALA A 149 -9.57 -5.79 6.51
C ALA A 149 -8.41 -4.93 7.04
N THR A 150 -7.20 -5.09 6.49
CA THR A 150 -6.05 -4.26 6.88
C THR A 150 -6.27 -2.79 6.49
N PHE A 151 -6.88 -2.53 5.33
CA PHE A 151 -7.24 -1.17 4.93
C PHE A 151 -8.33 -0.55 5.81
N VAL A 152 -9.34 -1.31 6.23
CA VAL A 152 -10.36 -0.83 7.20
C VAL A 152 -9.72 -0.46 8.53
N GLN A 153 -8.86 -1.33 9.08
CA GLN A 153 -8.15 -1.03 10.33
C GLN A 153 -7.29 0.23 10.22
N LEU A 154 -6.61 0.40 9.08
CA LEU A 154 -5.79 1.58 8.82
C LEU A 154 -6.66 2.85 8.68
N ALA A 155 -7.85 2.75 8.09
CA ALA A 155 -8.79 3.86 8.00
C ALA A 155 -9.24 4.34 9.38
N TRP A 156 -9.61 3.41 10.27
CA TRP A 156 -9.94 3.71 11.66
C TRP A 156 -8.78 4.36 12.42
N GLN A 157 -7.57 3.85 12.23
CA GLN A 157 -6.37 4.44 12.83
C GLN A 157 -6.20 5.89 12.35
N TYR A 158 -6.25 6.13 11.04
CA TYR A 158 -6.10 7.48 10.50
C TYR A 158 -7.21 8.42 10.94
N GLN A 159 -8.45 7.95 11.07
CA GLN A 159 -9.55 8.77 11.57
C GLN A 159 -9.30 9.20 13.02
N ARG A 160 -8.90 8.26 13.89
CA ARG A 160 -8.54 8.55 15.29
C ARG A 160 -7.36 9.53 15.41
N GLU A 161 -6.41 9.45 14.49
CA GLU A 161 -5.26 10.35 14.42
C GLU A 161 -5.56 11.68 13.69
N GLN A 162 -6.83 11.92 13.30
CA GLN A 162 -7.29 13.11 12.59
C GLN A 162 -6.67 13.29 11.19
N TYR A 163 -6.22 12.20 10.58
CA TYR A 163 -5.66 12.16 9.22
C TYR A 163 -6.72 11.80 8.17
N ARG A 164 -7.78 12.61 8.08
CA ARG A 164 -8.99 12.34 7.28
C ARG A 164 -8.71 11.93 5.83
N VAL A 165 -7.80 12.61 5.13
CA VAL A 165 -7.45 12.27 3.72
C VAL A 165 -6.88 10.85 3.60
N TYR A 166 -6.08 10.41 4.57
CA TYR A 166 -5.49 9.07 4.56
C TYR A 166 -6.52 8.02 4.97
N ALA A 167 -7.45 8.37 5.88
CA ALA A 167 -8.57 7.50 6.24
C ALA A 167 -9.51 7.26 5.05
N VAL A 168 -9.89 8.31 4.31
CA VAL A 168 -10.71 8.25 3.08
C VAL A 168 -10.08 7.33 2.04
N ARG A 169 -8.77 7.44 1.83
CA ARG A 169 -8.02 6.58 0.91
C ARG A 169 -8.04 5.11 1.33
N ALA A 170 -7.68 4.86 2.59
CA ALA A 170 -7.67 3.51 3.13
C ALA A 170 -9.06 2.86 3.04
N LEU A 171 -10.12 3.54 3.47
CA LEU A 171 -11.48 2.99 3.41
C LEU A 171 -11.97 2.79 1.99
N GLY A 172 -11.71 3.76 1.10
CA GLY A 172 -12.04 3.64 -0.31
C GLY A 172 -11.36 2.45 -0.97
N ARG A 173 -10.09 2.17 -0.63
CA ARG A 173 -9.39 0.98 -1.12
C ARG A 173 -10.01 -0.32 -0.59
N ALA A 174 -10.40 -0.35 0.68
CA ALA A 174 -11.07 -1.53 1.25
C ALA A 174 -12.38 -1.85 0.50
N LEU A 175 -13.23 -0.84 0.30
CA LEU A 175 -14.52 -0.96 -0.41
C LEU A 175 -14.33 -1.43 -1.86
N GLN A 176 -13.27 -0.97 -2.53
CA GLN A 176 -12.94 -1.42 -3.89
C GLN A 176 -12.52 -2.89 -3.96
N GLN A 177 -11.85 -3.39 -2.91
CA GLN A 177 -11.39 -4.77 -2.85
C GLN A 177 -12.48 -5.75 -2.41
N ASN A 178 -13.38 -5.32 -1.53
CA ASN A 178 -14.44 -6.16 -1.00
C ASN A 178 -15.76 -5.38 -0.90
N ARG A 179 -16.70 -5.71 -1.80
CA ARG A 179 -18.02 -5.08 -1.85
C ARG A 179 -18.92 -5.48 -0.69
N ASP A 180 -18.68 -6.61 -0.03
CA ASP A 180 -19.48 -7.03 1.14
C ASP A 180 -19.33 -6.05 2.32
N LEU A 181 -18.29 -5.22 2.30
CA LEU A 181 -18.10 -4.13 3.27
C LEU A 181 -19.13 -2.99 3.11
N GLU A 182 -19.83 -2.91 1.97
CA GLU A 182 -20.91 -1.93 1.77
C GLU A 182 -22.14 -2.22 2.64
N ASP A 183 -22.25 -3.44 3.20
CA ASP A 183 -23.33 -3.86 4.10
C ASP A 183 -22.92 -3.84 5.59
N ASP A 184 -21.65 -3.53 5.91
CA ASP A 184 -21.14 -3.53 7.29
C ASP A 184 -21.48 -2.19 8.00
N PRO A 185 -22.28 -2.19 9.09
CA PRO A 185 -22.69 -0.97 9.78
C PRO A 185 -21.53 -0.12 10.32
N GLU A 186 -20.43 -0.73 10.75
CA GLU A 186 -19.27 0.01 11.25
C GLU A 186 -18.52 0.71 10.11
N VAL A 187 -18.43 0.06 8.95
CA VAL A 187 -17.84 0.64 7.73
C VAL A 187 -18.71 1.78 7.20
N ILE A 188 -20.03 1.60 7.17
CA ILE A 188 -20.97 2.64 6.74
C ILE A 188 -20.88 3.87 7.66
N ALA A 189 -20.87 3.66 8.98
CA ALA A 189 -20.74 4.75 9.94
C ALA A 189 -19.42 5.53 9.74
N LEU A 190 -18.30 4.81 9.57
CA LEU A 190 -17.02 5.45 9.27
C LEU A 190 -17.04 6.17 7.92
N ALA A 191 -17.69 5.60 6.90
CA ALA A 191 -17.82 6.24 5.59
C ALA A 191 -18.54 7.58 5.70
N MET A 192 -19.70 7.61 6.36
CA MET A 192 -20.49 8.82 6.58
C MET A 192 -19.71 9.87 7.38
N GLU A 193 -19.00 9.46 8.44
CA GLU A 193 -18.14 10.35 9.22
C GLU A 193 -17.00 10.95 8.38
N LEU A 194 -16.40 10.14 7.51
CA LEU A 194 -15.29 10.56 6.65
C LEU A 194 -15.74 11.45 5.49
N THR A 195 -16.98 11.36 5.03
CA THR A 195 -17.50 12.15 3.91
C THR A 195 -18.36 13.34 4.34
N ASP A 196 -18.83 13.38 5.59
CA ASP A 196 -19.89 14.28 6.08
C ASP A 196 -21.22 14.14 5.30
N GLU A 197 -21.45 12.99 4.66
CA GLU A 197 -22.69 12.73 3.91
C GLU A 197 -23.79 12.22 4.84
N ALA A 198 -25.02 12.70 4.64
CA ALA A 198 -26.17 12.30 5.45
C ALA A 198 -26.78 10.97 4.97
N GLU A 199 -26.60 10.61 3.70
CA GLU A 199 -27.11 9.37 3.12
C GLU A 199 -26.00 8.32 2.99
N GLU A 200 -26.26 7.11 3.48
CA GLU A 200 -25.30 5.98 3.45
C GLU A 200 -24.80 5.69 2.03
N ARG A 201 -25.71 5.69 1.04
CA ARG A 201 -25.40 5.41 -0.36
C ARG A 201 -24.44 6.45 -0.97
N ASP A 202 -24.59 7.71 -0.59
CA ASP A 202 -23.74 8.78 -1.11
C ASP A 202 -22.35 8.74 -0.48
N ALA A 203 -22.26 8.40 0.81
CA ALA A 203 -20.99 8.15 1.49
C ALA A 203 -20.22 6.98 0.83
N LEU A 204 -20.88 5.84 0.67
CA LEU A 204 -20.29 4.65 0.04
C LEU A 204 -19.89 4.92 -1.41
N ARG A 205 -20.75 5.57 -2.20
CA ARG A 205 -20.43 5.94 -3.59
C ARG A 205 -19.21 6.86 -3.67
N THR A 206 -19.14 7.86 -2.80
CA THR A 206 -18.02 8.80 -2.73
C THR A 206 -16.71 8.09 -2.44
N LEU A 207 -16.73 7.06 -1.59
CA LEU A 207 -15.52 6.33 -1.21
C LEU A 207 -15.17 5.18 -2.15
N ALA A 208 -16.13 4.42 -2.68
CA ALA A 208 -15.84 3.24 -3.50
C ALA A 208 -15.40 3.62 -4.93
N ASP A 209 -15.95 4.68 -5.51
CA ASP A 209 -15.56 5.17 -6.83
C ASP A 209 -14.23 5.96 -6.75
N SER A 210 -13.20 5.51 -7.48
CA SER A 210 -11.88 6.17 -7.44
C SER A 210 -11.89 7.60 -7.96
N TYR A 211 -12.71 7.89 -8.97
CA TYR A 211 -12.78 9.21 -9.58
C TYR A 211 -13.49 10.19 -8.63
N VAL A 212 -14.64 9.78 -8.07
CA VAL A 212 -15.38 10.61 -7.11
C VAL A 212 -14.57 10.81 -5.84
N ARG A 213 -13.92 9.75 -5.32
CA ARG A 213 -13.02 9.83 -4.16
C ARG A 213 -11.87 10.81 -4.39
N GLU A 214 -11.31 10.84 -5.60
CA GLU A 214 -10.24 11.77 -5.93
C GLU A 214 -10.71 13.23 -5.90
N GLU A 215 -11.86 13.52 -6.50
CA GLU A 215 -12.42 14.87 -6.49
C GLU A 215 -12.75 15.32 -5.06
N PHE A 216 -13.33 14.42 -4.26
CA PHE A 216 -13.60 14.67 -2.85
C PHE A 216 -12.32 15.00 -2.06
N ILE A 217 -11.26 14.22 -2.23
CA ILE A 217 -9.95 14.48 -1.59
C ILE A 217 -9.37 15.82 -2.05
N ARG A 218 -9.52 16.18 -3.33
CA ARG A 218 -9.07 17.48 -3.84
C ARG A 218 -9.77 18.64 -3.14
N VAL A 219 -11.08 18.51 -2.89
CA VAL A 219 -11.87 19.48 -2.11
C VAL A 219 -11.43 19.52 -0.65
N LEU A 220 -11.19 18.38 0.00
CA LEU A 220 -10.67 18.33 1.37
C LEU A 220 -9.32 19.06 1.50
N MET A 221 -8.43 18.81 0.55
CA MET A 221 -7.10 19.44 0.53
C MET A 221 -7.16 20.94 0.26
N SER A 222 -8.05 21.42 -0.60
CA SER A 222 -8.18 22.86 -0.88
C SER A 222 -8.75 23.63 0.31
N LYS A 223 -9.73 23.06 1.02
CA LYS A 223 -10.28 23.62 2.27
C LYS A 223 -9.21 23.68 3.37
N ALA A 224 -8.36 22.66 3.50
CA ALA A 224 -7.26 22.67 4.47
C ALA A 224 -6.23 23.78 4.21
N VAL A 225 -5.94 24.10 2.93
CA VAL A 225 -4.98 25.16 2.56
C VAL A 225 -5.50 26.56 2.91
N SER A 226 -6.82 26.79 2.96
CA SER A 226 -7.39 28.04 3.47
C SER A 226 -7.31 28.21 4.99
N GLY A 227 -6.82 27.21 5.72
CA GLY A 227 -6.69 27.21 7.18
C GLY A 227 -5.39 26.58 7.69
N LYS A 228 -4.23 27.16 7.33
CA LYS A 228 -2.85 26.78 7.75
C LYS A 228 -2.38 25.36 7.35
N PRO A 229 -1.10 25.20 6.94
CA PRO A 229 -0.61 23.91 6.47
C PRO A 229 -0.37 22.93 7.63
N GLU A 230 -0.98 21.75 7.56
CA GLU A 230 -0.62 20.62 8.41
C GLU A 230 0.78 20.13 8.05
N ALA A 231 1.76 20.49 8.88
CA ALA A 231 3.07 19.85 8.87
C ALA A 231 2.91 18.41 9.35
N VAL A 232 2.78 17.48 8.39
CA VAL A 232 2.66 16.05 8.66
C VAL A 232 3.96 15.52 9.27
N SER A 233 4.01 15.40 10.59
CA SER A 233 5.07 14.67 11.28
C SER A 233 4.72 13.17 11.33
N LEU A 234 5.16 12.41 10.32
CA LEU A 234 5.08 10.93 10.27
C LEU A 234 5.88 10.22 11.39
N ARG A 235 6.38 10.96 12.39
CA ARG A 235 7.20 10.42 13.48
C ARG A 235 6.39 9.64 14.53
N ARG A 236 5.05 9.66 14.47
CA ARG A 236 4.19 8.93 15.42
C ARG A 236 3.44 7.72 14.84
N THR A 237 3.41 7.54 13.53
CA THR A 237 2.80 6.36 12.88
C THR A 237 3.68 5.10 12.94
N PHE A 238 4.95 5.23 13.33
CA PHE A 238 5.84 4.09 13.57
C PHE A 238 6.02 3.92 15.08
N MET A 239 5.26 2.97 15.62
CA MET A 239 5.12 2.62 17.04
C MET A 239 4.41 3.66 17.92
N SER A 240 3.08 3.63 17.94
CA SER A 240 2.37 3.93 19.18
C SER A 240 2.51 2.72 20.11
N ALA A 241 2.90 2.97 21.36
CA ALA A 241 3.09 1.97 22.41
C ALA A 241 1.82 1.14 22.71
N ASP A 242 0.68 1.49 22.11
CA ASP A 242 -0.59 0.79 22.23
C ASP A 242 -0.65 -0.50 21.40
N HIS A 243 0.12 -0.62 20.32
CA HIS A 243 0.20 -1.89 19.57
C HIS A 243 0.90 -3.00 20.38
N ARG A 244 1.88 -2.66 21.23
CA ARG A 244 2.47 -3.63 22.18
C ARG A 244 1.47 -4.04 23.26
N ARG A 245 0.62 -3.13 23.71
CA ARG A 245 -0.43 -3.45 24.70
C ARG A 245 -1.46 -4.38 24.10
N PHE A 246 -1.94 -4.09 22.88
CA PHE A 246 -2.93 -4.92 22.19
C PHE A 246 -2.38 -6.34 21.90
N PHE A 247 -1.15 -6.45 21.39
CA PHE A 247 -0.49 -7.76 21.20
C PHE A 247 -0.25 -8.50 22.51
N MET A 248 0.16 -7.82 23.58
CA MET A 248 0.37 -8.46 24.88
C MET A 248 -0.94 -8.91 25.53
N THR A 249 -2.02 -8.12 25.45
CA THR A 249 -3.33 -8.55 25.97
C THR A 249 -3.90 -9.73 25.19
N SER A 250 -3.74 -9.76 23.87
CA SER A 250 -4.18 -10.89 23.05
C SER A 250 -3.33 -12.14 23.34
N LEU A 251 -2.02 -12.02 23.49
CA LEU A 251 -1.14 -13.16 23.80
C LEU A 251 -1.41 -13.74 25.21
N VAL A 252 -1.70 -12.89 26.19
CA VAL A 252 -2.11 -13.31 27.54
C VAL A 252 -3.49 -13.98 27.51
N ALA A 253 -4.44 -13.45 26.73
CA ALA A 253 -5.75 -14.07 26.56
C ALA A 253 -5.65 -15.47 25.90
N PHE A 254 -4.83 -15.61 24.85
CA PHE A 254 -4.58 -16.91 24.21
C PHE A 254 -3.86 -17.89 25.14
N ALA A 255 -2.91 -17.43 25.98
CA ALA A 255 -2.24 -18.29 26.96
C ALA A 255 -3.19 -18.79 28.06
N ILE A 256 -4.11 -17.95 28.54
CA ILE A 256 -5.10 -18.32 29.56
C ILE A 256 -6.12 -19.32 28.98
N ILE A 257 -6.61 -19.06 27.77
CA ILE A 257 -7.54 -19.98 27.09
C ILE A 257 -6.87 -21.32 26.79
N GLY A 258 -5.63 -21.30 26.28
CA GLY A 258 -4.86 -22.51 26.01
C GLY A 258 -4.58 -23.35 27.26
N LEU A 259 -4.22 -22.70 28.38
CA LEU A 259 -4.01 -23.39 29.66
C LEU A 259 -5.30 -23.98 30.22
N GLY A 260 -6.44 -23.27 30.08
CA GLY A 260 -7.75 -23.76 30.50
C GLY A 260 -8.18 -25.01 29.73
N ILE A 261 -7.98 -25.03 28.40
CA ILE A 261 -8.27 -26.18 27.56
C ILE A 261 -7.38 -27.37 27.93
N PHE A 262 -6.09 -27.13 28.18
CA PHE A 262 -5.16 -28.19 28.57
C PHE A 262 -5.53 -28.83 29.92
N ILE A 263 -5.88 -28.02 30.92
CA ILE A 263 -6.31 -28.53 32.23
C ILE A 263 -7.62 -29.32 32.11
N PHE A 264 -8.58 -28.82 31.31
CA PHE A 264 -9.84 -29.51 31.09
C PHE A 264 -9.65 -30.88 30.42
N LEU A 265 -8.78 -30.97 29.41
CA LEU A 265 -8.44 -32.24 28.77
C LEU A 265 -7.72 -33.21 29.73
N ALA A 266 -6.80 -32.70 30.56
CA ALA A 266 -6.12 -33.52 31.56
C ALA A 266 -7.10 -34.10 32.61
N LEU A 267 -8.10 -33.32 33.02
CA LEU A 267 -9.13 -33.78 33.95
C LEU A 267 -10.05 -34.85 33.33
N ILE A 268 -10.40 -34.72 32.03
CA ILE A 268 -11.17 -35.75 31.31
C ILE A 268 -10.39 -37.06 31.25
N VAL A 269 -9.10 -37.01 30.93
CA VAL A 269 -8.24 -38.21 30.86
C VAL A 269 -8.11 -38.88 32.23
N MET A 270 -7.97 -38.10 33.31
CA MET A 270 -7.95 -38.65 34.67
C MET A 270 -9.30 -39.24 35.11
N ALA A 271 -10.42 -38.70 34.63
CA ALA A 271 -11.76 -39.21 34.94
C ALA A 271 -12.10 -40.50 34.18
N GLN A 272 -11.52 -40.72 33.00
CA GLN A 272 -11.69 -41.95 32.21
C GLN A 272 -10.72 -43.08 32.59
N GLY A 273 -9.70 -42.78 33.40
CA GLY A 273 -8.72 -43.75 33.91
C GLY A 273 -9.12 -44.45 35.21
N LYS A 274 -10.42 -44.45 35.57
CA LYS A 274 -10.99 -45.20 36.70
C LYS A 274 -12.00 -46.22 36.23
#